data_AF-A0A1S8J4T6-F1
#
_entry.id   AF-A0A1S8J4T6-F1
#
_cell.length_a   1.000
_cell.length_b   1.000
_cell.length_c   1.000
_cell.angle_alpha   90.00
_cell.angle_beta   90.00
_cell.angle_gamma   90.00
#
_symmetry.space_group_name_H-M   'P 1'
#
loop_
_entity.id
_entity.type
_entity.pdbx_description
1 polymer ?
#
loop_
_entity_poly.entity_id
_entity_poly.type
_entity_poly.pdbx_seq_one_letter_code
_entity_poly.pdbx_strand_id
1 'polypeptide(L)'
;FHIIKHMNQAFNELRIREMNELRKVGQKSQAEKLKKNWRFLLKNRANINHYEYKTWKSFRAPKYPFLTEAMMIDRLLGFSTSLKEAYPYFHELVEAFRDKDPDLFFSLLAELPETLDDGFREKLQN
;
A
#
# COMPACT_ATOMS: atom_id res chain seq x y z
N PHE A 1 7.14 21.80 4.81
CA PHE A 1 6.22 21.18 3.84
C PHE A 1 6.80 19.87 3.32
N HIS A 2 6.26 18.73 3.75
CA HIS A 2 6.63 17.41 3.21
C HIS A 2 5.37 16.54 3.02
N ILE A 3 4.44 16.98 2.17
CA ILE A 3 3.12 16.32 1.97
C ILE A 3 3.32 14.85 1.56
N ILE A 4 4.29 14.54 0.70
CA ILE A 4 4.64 13.14 0.37
C ILE A 4 5.07 12.34 1.61
N LYS A 5 5.85 12.95 2.53
CA LYS A 5 6.27 12.28 3.78
C LYS A 5 5.06 11.99 4.65
N HIS A 6 4.12 12.92 4.73
CA HIS A 6 2.87 12.78 5.46
C HIS A 6 2.01 11.63 4.91
N MET A 7 1.77 11.60 3.60
CA MET A 7 1.03 10.53 2.93
C MET A 7 1.69 9.16 3.14
N ASN A 8 3.02 9.09 2.98
CA ASN A 8 3.78 7.87 3.22
C ASN A 8 3.64 7.39 4.67
N GLN A 9 3.64 8.32 5.63
CA GLN A 9 3.46 8.01 7.04
C GLN A 9 2.06 7.48 7.32
N ALA A 10 1.01 8.16 6.83
CA ALA A 10 -0.37 7.72 6.99
C ALA A 10 -0.58 6.30 6.47
N PHE A 11 -0.12 5.99 5.25
CA PHE A 11 -0.27 4.66 4.67
C PHE A 11 0.57 3.61 5.40
N ASN A 12 1.79 3.96 5.83
CA ASN A 12 2.64 3.05 6.59
C ASN A 12 2.07 2.72 7.97
N GLU A 13 1.41 3.68 8.63
CA GLU A 13 0.73 3.48 9.91
C GLU A 13 -0.49 2.56 9.76
N LEU A 14 -1.30 2.75 8.71
CA LEU A 14 -2.36 1.80 8.31
C LEU A 14 -1.77 0.39 8.17
N ARG A 15 -0.70 0.23 7.38
CA ARG A 15 0.00 -1.06 7.20
C ARG A 15 0.52 -1.65 8.52
N ILE A 16 0.99 -0.83 9.46
CA ILE A 16 1.42 -1.30 10.80
C ILE A 16 0.25 -1.86 11.59
N ARG A 17 -0.88 -1.17 11.60
CA ARG A 17 -2.09 -1.62 12.28
C ARG A 17 -2.61 -2.94 11.69
N GLU A 18 -2.78 -3.00 10.37
CA GLU A 18 -3.23 -4.22 9.68
C GLU A 18 -2.28 -5.41 9.90
N MET A 19 -0.96 -5.16 9.90
CA MET A 19 0.04 -6.16 10.26
C MET A 19 -0.13 -6.67 11.70
N ASN A 20 -0.47 -5.81 12.65
CA ASN A 20 -0.67 -6.21 14.04
C ASN A 20 -1.97 -7.01 14.20
N GLU A 21 -3.04 -6.65 13.49
CA GLU A 21 -4.28 -7.44 13.47
C GLU A 21 -4.03 -8.85 12.93
N LEU A 22 -3.28 -8.98 11.83
CA LEU A 22 -2.85 -10.30 11.31
C LEU A 22 -2.09 -11.13 12.34
N ARG A 23 -1.28 -10.50 13.21
CA ARG A 23 -0.58 -11.22 14.30
C ARG A 23 -1.57 -11.70 15.38
N LYS A 24 -2.55 -10.87 15.75
CA LYS A 24 -3.56 -11.20 16.76
C LYS A 24 -4.40 -12.40 16.32
N VAL A 25 -4.80 -12.46 15.05
CA VAL A 25 -5.61 -13.56 14.49
C VAL A 25 -4.78 -14.79 14.06
N GLY A 26 -3.52 -14.89 14.50
CA GLY A 26 -2.67 -16.06 14.26
C GLY A 26 -2.02 -16.12 12.87
N GLN A 27 -2.25 -15.15 11.99
CA GLN A 27 -1.69 -15.09 10.63
C GLN A 27 -0.26 -14.52 10.59
N LYS A 28 0.61 -15.00 11.48
CA LYS A 28 2.00 -14.54 11.68
C LYS A 28 2.81 -14.50 10.37
N SER A 29 2.62 -15.49 9.48
CA SER A 29 3.33 -15.55 8.19
C SER A 29 2.97 -14.36 7.29
N GLN A 30 1.69 -13.96 7.24
CA GLN A 30 1.25 -12.84 6.43
C GLN A 30 1.75 -11.51 7.00
N ALA A 31 1.65 -11.33 8.32
CA ALA A 31 2.19 -10.16 9.01
C ALA A 31 3.69 -9.97 8.74
N GLU A 32 4.49 -11.03 8.78
CA GLU A 32 5.92 -10.95 8.50
C GLU A 32 6.22 -10.64 7.03
N LYS A 33 5.37 -11.07 6.09
CA LYS A 33 5.49 -10.69 4.68
C LYS A 33 5.17 -9.21 4.49
N LEU A 34 4.10 -8.67 5.10
CA LEU A 34 3.85 -7.23 5.08
C LEU A 34 5.01 -6.44 5.68
N LYS A 35 5.55 -6.89 6.81
CA LYS A 35 6.68 -6.25 7.48
C LYS A 35 7.92 -6.21 6.60
N LYS A 36 8.29 -7.32 5.95
CA LYS A 36 9.54 -7.41 5.18
C LYS A 36 9.49 -6.67 3.84
N ASN A 37 8.30 -6.57 3.24
CA ASN A 37 8.12 -6.02 1.90
C ASN A 37 7.47 -4.63 1.90
N TRP A 38 7.38 -3.94 3.06
CA TRP A 38 6.68 -2.65 3.20
C TRP A 38 7.10 -1.58 2.18
N ARG A 39 8.39 -1.55 1.80
CA ARG A 39 8.92 -0.57 0.83
C ARG A 39 8.29 -0.70 -0.55
N PHE A 40 7.85 -1.90 -0.94
CA PHE A 40 7.20 -2.12 -2.23
C PHE A 40 5.82 -1.46 -2.29
N LEU A 41 5.12 -1.39 -1.16
CA LEU A 41 3.81 -0.73 -1.09
C LEU A 41 3.91 0.80 -1.24
N LEU A 42 5.05 1.39 -0.88
CA LEU A 42 5.32 2.83 -1.00
C LEU A 42 6.08 3.22 -2.28
N LYS A 43 6.46 2.22 -3.10
CA LYS A 43 7.20 2.45 -4.34
C LYS A 43 6.32 3.22 -5.32
N ASN A 44 6.87 4.22 -6.00
CA ASN A 44 6.17 4.90 -7.09
C ASN A 44 5.65 3.87 -8.10
N ARG A 45 4.34 3.91 -8.42
CA ARG A 45 3.71 2.94 -9.32
C ARG A 45 4.37 2.91 -10.70
N ALA A 46 4.84 4.06 -11.20
CA ALA A 46 5.57 4.16 -12.46
C ALA A 46 6.86 3.29 -12.50
N ASN A 47 7.41 2.92 -11.35
CA ASN A 47 8.63 2.13 -11.22
C ASN A 47 8.35 0.65 -10.86
N ILE A 48 7.10 0.21 -10.76
CA ILE A 48 6.76 -1.18 -10.45
C ILE A 48 7.01 -2.03 -11.70
N ASN A 49 7.71 -3.16 -11.55
CA ASN A 49 7.96 -4.07 -12.65
C ASN A 49 6.77 -5.02 -12.91
N HIS A 50 6.20 -4.94 -14.11
CA HIS A 50 5.08 -5.77 -14.57
C HIS A 50 5.48 -6.95 -15.47
N TYR A 51 6.76 -7.10 -15.80
CA TYR A 51 7.22 -7.99 -16.88
C TYR A 51 8.17 -9.10 -16.41
N GLU A 52 9.04 -8.83 -15.44
CA GLU A 52 10.06 -9.77 -14.97
C GLU A 52 9.45 -10.76 -13.95
N TYR A 53 9.29 -12.02 -14.37
CA TYR A 53 8.89 -13.10 -13.49
C TYR A 53 10.09 -13.66 -12.73
N LYS A 54 10.02 -13.66 -11.39
CA LYS A 54 11.04 -14.26 -10.53
C LYS A 54 10.49 -14.83 -9.23
N THR A 55 11.36 -15.54 -8.51
CA THR A 55 11.09 -15.98 -7.14
C THR A 55 11.37 -14.84 -6.16
N TRP A 56 10.51 -14.68 -5.15
CA TRP A 56 10.67 -13.67 -4.12
C TRP A 56 10.98 -14.35 -2.78
N LYS A 57 11.84 -13.76 -1.94
CA LYS A 57 12.21 -14.35 -0.63
C LYS A 57 10.98 -14.69 0.24
N SER A 58 9.94 -13.88 0.13
CA SER A 58 8.66 -14.01 0.84
C SER A 58 7.67 -14.97 0.17
N PHE A 59 7.88 -15.27 -1.11
CA PHE A 59 7.02 -16.09 -1.97
C PHE A 59 7.91 -17.00 -2.84
N ARG A 60 8.53 -18.01 -2.21
CA ARG A 60 9.48 -18.91 -2.87
C ARG A 60 8.79 -20.12 -3.50
N ALA A 61 9.31 -20.55 -4.66
CA ALA A 61 9.01 -21.84 -5.27
C ALA A 61 9.47 -23.01 -4.36
N PRO A 62 8.81 -24.19 -4.44
CA PRO A 62 7.66 -24.50 -5.29
C PRO A 62 6.31 -24.04 -4.70
N LYS A 63 6.29 -23.56 -3.45
CA LYS A 63 5.05 -23.16 -2.76
C LYS A 63 4.31 -22.01 -3.46
N TYR A 64 5.05 -21.11 -4.11
CA TYR A 64 4.50 -20.01 -4.88
C TYR A 64 5.04 -20.05 -6.31
N PRO A 65 4.22 -19.69 -7.32
CA PRO A 65 4.71 -19.52 -8.69
C PRO A 65 5.68 -18.32 -8.75
N PHE A 66 6.39 -18.18 -9.87
CA PHE A 66 7.11 -16.94 -10.14
C PHE A 66 6.11 -15.79 -10.27
N LEU A 67 6.50 -14.62 -9.77
CA LEU A 67 5.67 -13.43 -9.71
C LEU A 67 6.44 -12.24 -10.28
N THR A 68 5.74 -11.35 -10.96
CA THR A 68 6.22 -9.99 -11.20
C THR A 68 6.18 -9.17 -9.90
N GLU A 69 6.77 -7.98 -9.90
CA GLU A 69 6.72 -7.09 -8.73
C GLU A 69 5.28 -6.65 -8.43
N ALA A 70 4.50 -6.33 -9.46
CA ALA A 70 3.08 -5.99 -9.35
C ALA A 70 2.28 -7.14 -8.70
N MET A 71 2.43 -8.38 -9.20
CA MET A 71 1.74 -9.54 -8.62
C MET A 71 2.16 -9.81 -7.17
N MET A 72 3.41 -9.53 -6.82
CA MET A 72 3.91 -9.66 -5.45
C MET A 72 3.25 -8.61 -4.53
N ILE A 73 3.12 -7.36 -5.00
CA ILE A 73 2.37 -6.29 -4.32
C ILE A 73 0.89 -6.67 -4.16
N ASP A 74 0.23 -7.15 -5.22
CA ASP A 74 -1.18 -7.58 -5.15
C ASP A 74 -1.40 -8.67 -4.11
N ARG A 75 -0.47 -9.62 -3.99
CA ARG A 75 -0.51 -10.65 -2.94
C ARG A 75 -0.33 -10.08 -1.54
N LEU A 76 0.48 -9.04 -1.36
CA LEU A 76 0.62 -8.36 -0.06
C LEU A 76 -0.66 -7.62 0.31
N LEU A 77 -1.25 -6.89 -0.64
CA LEU A 77 -2.51 -6.18 -0.46
C LEU A 77 -3.65 -7.16 -0.14
N GLY A 78 -3.63 -8.35 -0.72
CA GLY A 78 -4.60 -9.42 -0.42
C GLY A 78 -4.60 -9.94 1.02
N PHE A 79 -3.68 -9.51 1.88
CA PHE A 79 -3.70 -9.85 3.32
C PHE A 79 -4.61 -8.94 4.16
N SER A 80 -5.04 -7.79 3.64
CA SER A 80 -5.93 -6.88 4.36
C SER A 80 -6.81 -6.11 3.38
N THR A 81 -8.13 -6.21 3.57
CA THR A 81 -9.11 -5.46 2.77
C THR A 81 -8.88 -3.96 2.89
N SER A 82 -8.75 -3.43 4.11
CA SER A 82 -8.49 -2.01 4.35
C SER A 82 -7.21 -1.52 3.68
N LEU A 83 -6.14 -2.32 3.72
CA LEU A 83 -4.87 -1.98 3.07
C LEU A 83 -5.01 -1.98 1.54
N LYS A 84 -5.75 -2.94 0.98
CA LYS A 84 -6.01 -3.05 -0.46
C LYS A 84 -6.85 -1.88 -0.97
N GLU A 85 -7.88 -1.50 -0.22
CA GLU A 85 -8.77 -0.38 -0.56
C GLU A 85 -8.05 0.96 -0.49
N ALA A 86 -7.18 1.16 0.50
CA ALA A 86 -6.43 2.40 0.66
C ALA A 86 -5.32 2.62 -0.39
N TYR A 87 -4.80 1.54 -0.98
CA TYR A 87 -3.66 1.58 -1.90
C TYR A 87 -3.85 2.50 -3.12
N PRO A 88 -4.95 2.42 -3.90
CA PRO A 88 -5.16 3.31 -5.05
C PRO A 88 -5.19 4.78 -4.63
N TYR A 89 -6.00 5.16 -3.63
CA TYR A 89 -6.12 6.54 -3.18
C TYR A 89 -4.81 7.12 -2.66
N PHE A 90 -4.04 6.34 -1.91
CA PHE A 90 -2.71 6.75 -1.47
C PHE A 90 -1.82 7.10 -2.67
N HIS A 91 -1.76 6.24 -3.69
CA HIS A 91 -0.89 6.49 -4.84
C HIS A 91 -1.39 7.60 -5.74
N GLU A 92 -2.71 7.72 -5.95
CA GLU A 92 -3.30 8.82 -6.73
C GLU A 92 -2.98 10.18 -6.11
N LEU A 93 -3.11 10.31 -4.79
CA LEU A 93 -2.72 11.53 -4.07
C LEU A 93 -1.23 11.83 -4.19
N VAL A 94 -0.38 10.81 -4.02
CA VAL A 94 1.08 10.97 -4.15
C VAL A 94 1.49 11.34 -5.58
N GLU A 95 0.81 10.80 -6.59
CA GLU A 95 1.04 11.07 -8.00
C GLU A 95 0.60 12.48 -8.36
N ALA A 96 -0.64 12.88 -8.05
CA ALA A 96 -1.13 14.24 -8.27
C ALA A 96 -0.20 15.29 -7.64
N PHE A 97 0.29 15.03 -6.43
CA PHE A 97 1.25 15.92 -5.78
C PHE A 97 2.61 15.98 -6.49
N ARG A 98 3.14 14.85 -6.98
CA ARG A 98 4.41 14.80 -7.74
C ARG A 98 4.28 15.51 -9.08
N ASP A 99 3.14 15.36 -9.73
CA ASP A 99 2.82 15.93 -11.04
C ASP A 99 2.47 17.42 -10.95
N LYS A 100 2.41 17.96 -9.72
CA LYS A 100 2.06 19.36 -9.41
C LYS A 100 0.67 19.72 -9.94
N ASP A 101 -0.27 18.79 -9.79
CA ASP A 101 -1.68 18.97 -10.12
C ASP A 101 -2.48 19.18 -8.81
N PRO A 102 -2.59 20.43 -8.33
CA PRO A 102 -3.31 20.73 -7.09
C PRO A 102 -4.81 20.47 -7.23
N ASP A 103 -5.39 20.70 -8.42
CA ASP A 103 -6.82 20.54 -8.65
C ASP A 103 -7.21 19.07 -8.50
N LEU A 104 -6.45 18.17 -9.14
CA LEU A 104 -6.62 16.72 -8.96
C LEU A 104 -6.34 16.28 -7.52
N PHE A 105 -5.30 16.82 -6.88
CA PHE A 105 -4.98 16.46 -5.51
C PHE A 105 -6.12 16.78 -4.54
N PHE A 106 -6.69 17.98 -4.63
CA PHE A 106 -7.79 18.39 -3.75
C PHE A 106 -9.11 17.71 -4.12
N SER A 107 -9.37 17.41 -5.39
CA SER A 107 -10.55 16.62 -5.77
C SER A 107 -10.48 15.21 -5.19
N LEU A 108 -9.33 14.53 -5.29
CA LEU A 108 -9.12 13.20 -4.71
C LEU A 108 -9.30 13.20 -3.18
N LEU A 109 -8.86 14.26 -2.48
CA LEU A 109 -9.08 14.39 -1.03
C LEU A 109 -10.56 14.59 -0.66
N ALA A 110 -11.32 15.30 -1.49
CA ALA A 110 -12.74 15.55 -1.28
C ALA A 110 -13.60 14.31 -1.61
N GLU A 111 -13.15 13.47 -2.53
CA GLU A 111 -13.86 12.30 -3.03
C GLU A 111 -13.42 10.97 -2.38
N LEU A 112 -12.68 11.01 -1.27
CA LEU A 112 -12.29 9.81 -0.54
C LEU A 112 -13.53 9.00 -0.13
N PRO A 113 -13.60 7.69 -0.42
CA PRO A 113 -14.80 6.90 -0.19
C PRO A 113 -15.03 6.70 1.31
N GLU A 114 -16.30 6.62 1.70
CA GLU A 114 -16.70 6.32 3.10
C GLU A 114 -16.31 4.91 3.54
N THR A 115 -16.06 4.00 2.60
CA THR A 115 -15.58 2.65 2.89
C THR A 115 -14.11 2.63 3.31
N LEU A 116 -13.37 3.72 3.09
CA LEU A 116 -11.97 3.83 3.48
C LEU A 116 -11.86 3.85 5.00
N ASP A 117 -10.80 3.24 5.51
CA ASP A 117 -10.51 3.27 6.94
C ASP A 117 -10.49 4.70 7.51
N ASP A 118 -11.32 4.95 8.53
CA ASP A 118 -11.49 6.28 9.12
C ASP A 118 -10.18 6.88 9.61
N GLY A 119 -9.36 6.09 10.32
CA GLY A 119 -8.08 6.56 10.85
C GLY A 119 -7.07 6.89 9.76
N PHE A 120 -7.17 6.26 8.58
CA PHE A 120 -6.37 6.62 7.41
C PHE A 120 -6.92 7.88 6.73
N ARG A 121 -8.25 7.97 6.53
CA ARG A 121 -8.92 9.13 5.93
C ARG A 121 -8.66 10.41 6.72
N GLU A 122 -8.81 10.37 8.05
CA GLU A 122 -8.51 11.50 8.94
C GLU A 122 -7.06 11.97 8.80
N LYS A 123 -6.11 11.04 8.64
CA LYS A 123 -4.69 11.40 8.48
C LYS A 123 -4.35 12.00 7.12
N LEU A 124 -5.15 11.74 6.09
CA LEU A 124 -4.95 12.39 4.79
C LEU A 124 -5.45 13.84 4.79
N GLN A 125 -6.42 14.16 5.66
CA GLN A 125 -7.08 15.46 5.71
C GLN A 125 -6.49 16.44 6.75
N ASN A 126 -5.81 15.91 7.79
CA ASN A 126 -5.07 16.70 8.80
C ASN A 126 -3.62 16.93 8.41
#